data_AF-A0A7J9AHT9-F1
#
_entry.id   AF-A0A7J9AHT9-F1
#
_cell.length_a   1.000
_cell.length_b   1.000
_cell.length_c   1.000
_cell.angle_alpha   90.00
_cell.angle_beta   90.00
_cell.angle_gamma   90.00
#
_symmetry.space_group_name_H-M   'P 1'
#
loop_
_entity.id
_entity.type
_entity.pdbx_description
1 polymer ?
#
loop_
_entity_poly.entity_id
_entity_poly.type
_entity_poly.pdbx_seq_one_letter_code
_entity_poly.pdbx_strand_id
1 'polypeptide(L)'
;MDQMHDELVKLQGQSGSSNGVRSSLVSYAEDDEWETVGPKNKSAVTRTQSFLPSELSDIFGGQLRSVVKAIGNKASATVQPFLLLHLDIHPEAVHTIEDALHLFSAPEFLEGYRASTAGKCQTGVVTAKKSVKIQTLSKIMILHLMRFSYGSQGSTKLHKPVRFPLELVLGRELLVSSSTEGRKYELVATITHHGREPSKGHYTADARYPNGQWLRFDDASVTAIGTSKVLHDQAYVLFYEQT
;
A
#
# COMPACT_ATOMS: atom_id res chain seq x y z
N MET A 1 -0.81 11.12 -4.45
CA MET A 1 0.27 10.55 -5.28
C MET A 1 -0.23 10.28 -6.70
N ASP A 2 -1.37 9.62 -6.87
CA ASP A 2 -1.92 9.29 -8.20
C ASP A 2 -2.12 10.52 -9.12
N GLN A 3 -2.67 11.62 -8.62
CA GLN A 3 -2.80 12.85 -9.42
C GLN A 3 -1.44 13.41 -9.89
N MET A 4 -0.43 13.40 -9.02
CA MET A 4 0.92 13.89 -9.36
C MET A 4 1.58 12.98 -10.40
N HIS A 5 1.35 11.67 -10.29
CA HIS A 5 1.76 10.70 -11.29
C HIS A 5 1.12 11.01 -12.65
N ASP A 6 -0.18 11.30 -12.68
CA ASP A 6 -0.88 11.68 -13.91
C ASP A 6 -0.31 12.94 -14.55
N GLU A 7 -0.01 13.96 -13.73
CA GLU A 7 0.57 15.21 -14.19
C GLU A 7 1.97 14.97 -14.81
N LEU A 8 2.81 14.13 -14.18
CA LEU A 8 4.12 13.77 -14.73
C LEU A 8 4.02 12.98 -16.04
N VAL A 9 3.14 11.98 -16.10
CA VAL A 9 2.91 11.19 -17.32
C VAL A 9 2.43 12.09 -18.46
N LYS A 10 1.53 13.04 -18.18
CA LYS A 10 1.06 14.01 -19.18
C LYS A 10 2.17 14.94 -19.67
N LEU A 11 3.07 15.38 -18.79
CA LEU A 11 4.22 16.21 -19.16
C LEU A 11 5.22 15.44 -20.04
N GLN A 12 5.45 14.17 -19.74
CA GLN A 12 6.29 13.29 -20.57
C GLN A 12 5.67 12.99 -21.94
N GLY A 13 4.34 13.02 -22.05
CA GLY A 13 3.57 12.80 -23.27
C GLY A 13 3.27 14.04 -24.13
N GLN A 14 3.68 15.26 -23.75
CA GLN A 14 3.48 16.46 -24.59
C GLN A 14 4.55 16.59 -25.68
N SER A 15 4.47 15.68 -26.65
CA SER A 15 4.56 16.01 -28.07
C SER A 15 3.38 15.37 -28.81
N GLY A 16 2.16 15.91 -28.64
CA GLY A 16 1.04 15.54 -29.51
C GLY A 16 -0.36 15.56 -28.90
N SER A 17 -1.13 16.57 -29.29
CA SER A 17 -2.59 16.64 -29.39
C SER A 17 -3.45 16.37 -28.14
N SER A 18 -4.11 17.44 -27.72
CA SER A 18 -5.36 17.47 -26.97
C SER A 18 -6.41 16.50 -27.54
N ASN A 19 -6.91 15.59 -26.71
CA ASN A 19 -8.32 15.20 -26.69
C ASN A 19 -8.69 14.59 -25.34
N GLY A 20 -9.79 15.09 -24.78
CA GLY A 20 -10.30 14.75 -23.45
C GLY A 20 -10.88 13.34 -23.36
N VAL A 21 -10.02 12.34 -23.35
CA VAL A 21 -10.33 10.98 -22.93
C VAL A 21 -9.75 10.80 -21.53
N ARG A 22 -10.52 10.22 -20.59
CA ARG A 22 -10.00 9.76 -19.30
C ARG A 22 -8.88 8.76 -19.58
N SER A 23 -7.63 9.22 -19.62
CA SER A 23 -6.44 8.38 -19.72
C SER A 23 -6.50 7.37 -18.56
N SER A 24 -6.59 6.08 -18.87
CA SER A 24 -6.57 5.07 -17.83
C SER A 24 -5.22 5.16 -17.12
N LEU A 25 -5.27 5.36 -15.80
CA LEU A 25 -4.13 5.47 -14.86
C LEU A 25 -3.20 4.24 -14.87
N VAL A 26 -3.68 3.21 -15.54
CA VAL A 26 -3.20 1.85 -15.52
C VAL A 26 -3.30 1.36 -16.96
N SER A 27 -2.22 0.83 -17.50
CA SER A 27 -2.31 0.02 -18.72
C SER A 27 -2.94 -1.31 -18.35
N TYR A 28 -4.06 -1.65 -18.97
CA TYR A 28 -4.50 -3.03 -19.01
C TYR A 28 -3.69 -3.70 -20.12
N ALA A 29 -3.01 -4.81 -19.82
CA ALA A 29 -2.60 -5.70 -20.88
C ALA A 29 -3.90 -6.31 -21.44
N GLU A 30 -4.43 -5.74 -22.52
CA GLU A 30 -5.76 -6.08 -23.05
C GLU A 30 -5.86 -7.51 -23.61
N ASP A 31 -4.77 -8.28 -23.70
CA ASP A 31 -4.75 -9.62 -24.30
C ASP A 31 -4.36 -10.78 -23.37
N ASP A 32 -4.10 -10.55 -22.08
CA ASP A 32 -3.36 -11.52 -21.28
C ASP A 32 -4.13 -12.05 -20.04
N GLU A 33 -5.33 -12.62 -20.26
CA GLU A 33 -5.99 -13.53 -19.31
C GLU A 33 -5.24 -14.88 -19.26
N TRP A 34 -3.99 -14.89 -18.78
CA TRP A 34 -3.21 -16.13 -18.69
C TRP A 34 -3.59 -16.93 -17.44
N GLU A 35 -3.86 -18.22 -17.63
CA GLU A 35 -3.86 -19.18 -16.52
C GLU A 35 -2.42 -19.31 -15.99
N THR A 36 -2.13 -18.69 -14.85
CA THR A 36 -0.82 -18.81 -14.21
C THR A 36 -0.81 -20.05 -13.32
N VAL A 37 0.12 -20.98 -13.58
CA VAL A 37 0.31 -22.17 -12.72
C VAL A 37 1.08 -21.79 -11.46
N GLY A 38 0.42 -21.90 -10.31
CA GLY A 38 1.05 -21.74 -9.00
C GLY A 38 1.75 -23.02 -8.52
N PRO A 39 2.41 -22.96 -7.35
CA PRO A 39 2.98 -24.14 -6.70
C PRO A 39 1.93 -25.26 -6.56
N LYS A 40 2.31 -26.50 -6.89
CA LYS A 40 1.43 -27.68 -6.94
C LYS A 40 0.42 -27.71 -8.12
N ASN A 41 0.76 -27.13 -9.27
CA ASN A 41 -0.02 -27.21 -10.52
C ASN A 41 -1.46 -26.66 -10.41
N LYS A 42 -1.68 -25.70 -9.50
CA LYS A 42 -2.97 -25.02 -9.36
C LYS A 42 -2.98 -23.80 -10.27
N SER A 43 -3.78 -23.83 -11.34
CA SER A 43 -3.95 -22.66 -12.20
C SER A 43 -4.91 -21.64 -11.57
N ALA A 44 -4.61 -20.36 -11.82
CA ALA A 44 -5.48 -19.25 -11.49
C ALA A 44 -5.54 -18.27 -12.66
N VAL A 45 -6.72 -17.76 -12.96
CA VAL A 45 -6.88 -16.67 -13.92
C VAL A 45 -6.29 -15.40 -13.30
N THR A 46 -5.26 -14.82 -13.91
CA THR A 46 -4.58 -13.64 -13.39
C THR A 46 -4.86 -12.42 -14.26
N ARG A 47 -5.42 -11.36 -13.68
CA ARG A 47 -5.52 -10.03 -14.32
C ARG A 47 -4.45 -9.10 -13.78
N THR A 48 -3.65 -8.51 -14.66
CA THR A 48 -2.56 -7.61 -14.26
C THR A 48 -2.86 -6.16 -14.66
N GLN A 49 -2.58 -5.27 -13.72
CA GLN A 49 -2.63 -3.83 -13.84
C GLN A 49 -1.24 -3.27 -13.52
N SER A 50 -0.75 -2.32 -14.31
CA SER A 50 0.51 -1.62 -14.10
C SER A 50 0.35 -0.13 -14.32
N PHE A 51 1.05 0.69 -13.52
CA PHE A 51 1.17 2.12 -13.82
C PHE A 51 1.89 2.31 -15.16
N LEU A 52 1.58 3.42 -15.82
CA LEU A 52 2.45 3.91 -16.88
C LEU A 52 3.80 4.34 -16.26
N PRO A 53 4.93 4.10 -16.93
CA PRO A 53 6.24 4.48 -16.38
C PRO A 53 6.34 6.00 -16.14
N SER A 54 6.82 6.39 -14.96
CA SER A 54 7.29 7.74 -14.62
C SER A 54 8.28 7.67 -13.44
N GLU A 55 8.96 8.77 -13.16
CA GLU A 55 9.87 8.87 -11.99
C GLU A 55 9.18 8.47 -10.67
N LEU A 56 7.87 8.75 -10.53
CA LEU A 56 7.13 8.33 -9.34
C LEU A 56 6.89 6.82 -9.28
N SER A 57 6.54 6.18 -10.40
CA SER A 57 6.39 4.71 -10.40
C SER A 57 7.73 4.01 -10.21
N ASP A 58 8.82 4.61 -10.66
CA ASP A 58 10.17 4.01 -10.59
C ASP A 58 10.77 4.08 -9.18
N ILE A 59 10.32 5.04 -8.36
CA ILE A 59 10.76 5.24 -6.97
C ILE A 59 9.76 4.62 -5.99
N PHE A 60 8.47 4.97 -6.12
CA PHE A 60 7.42 4.63 -5.16
C PHE A 60 6.51 3.49 -5.62
N GLY A 61 6.60 3.10 -6.89
CA GLY A 61 5.74 2.06 -7.45
C GLY A 61 6.09 0.68 -6.92
N GLY A 62 5.05 -0.03 -6.46
CA GLY A 62 5.07 -1.45 -6.19
C GLY A 62 3.84 -2.14 -6.79
N GLN A 63 3.73 -3.45 -6.58
CA GLN A 63 2.57 -4.24 -7.00
C GLN A 63 2.08 -5.13 -5.88
N LEU A 64 0.76 -5.16 -5.68
CA LEU A 64 0.05 -6.10 -4.85
C LEU A 64 -0.52 -7.22 -5.70
N ARG A 65 -0.55 -8.43 -5.16
CA ARG A 65 -1.27 -9.58 -5.72
C ARG A 65 -2.37 -10.01 -4.76
N SER A 66 -3.62 -9.81 -5.17
CA SER A 66 -4.80 -10.31 -4.48
C SER A 66 -5.20 -11.65 -5.09
N VAL A 67 -5.45 -12.66 -4.26
CA VAL A 67 -5.99 -13.96 -4.69
C VAL A 67 -7.33 -14.16 -4.03
N VAL A 68 -8.36 -14.44 -4.84
CA VAL A 68 -9.70 -14.78 -4.38
C VAL A 68 -9.98 -16.24 -4.70
N LYS A 69 -10.39 -17.00 -3.69
CA LYS A 69 -10.80 -18.40 -3.85
C LYS A 69 -12.17 -18.61 -3.24
N ALA A 70 -13.17 -18.79 -4.10
CA ALA A 70 -14.50 -19.25 -3.72
C ALA A 70 -14.54 -20.78 -3.60
N ILE A 71 -15.37 -21.29 -2.70
CA ILE A 71 -15.62 -22.73 -2.58
C ILE A 71 -16.18 -23.24 -3.93
N GLY A 72 -15.65 -24.36 -4.42
CA GLY A 72 -16.08 -24.98 -5.68
C GLY A 72 -15.59 -24.29 -6.97
N ASN A 73 -14.80 -23.22 -6.88
CA ASN A 73 -14.31 -22.46 -8.04
C ASN A 73 -12.78 -22.47 -8.15
N LYS A 74 -12.27 -22.24 -9.37
CA LYS A 74 -10.84 -21.92 -9.59
C LYS A 74 -10.51 -20.62 -8.88
N ALA A 75 -9.26 -20.50 -8.41
CA ALA A 75 -8.81 -19.24 -7.84
C ALA A 75 -8.66 -18.18 -8.94
N SER A 76 -8.97 -16.94 -8.62
CA SER A 76 -8.63 -15.78 -9.44
C SER A 76 -7.57 -14.96 -8.74
N ALA A 77 -6.66 -14.38 -9.51
CA ALA A 77 -5.65 -13.47 -9.01
C ALA A 77 -5.75 -12.12 -9.73
N THR A 78 -5.52 -11.05 -9.00
CA THR A 78 -5.41 -9.70 -9.55
C THR A 78 -4.11 -9.09 -9.07
N VAL A 79 -3.29 -8.63 -10.00
CA VAL A 79 -2.10 -7.84 -9.71
C VAL A 79 -2.45 -6.37 -9.92
N GLN A 80 -2.26 -5.53 -8.91
CA GLN A 80 -2.60 -4.11 -8.93
C GLN A 80 -1.41 -3.27 -8.47
N PRO A 81 -1.12 -2.14 -9.13
CA PRO A 81 -0.01 -1.31 -8.75
C PRO A 81 -0.39 -0.43 -7.54
N PHE A 82 0.60 0.00 -6.76
CA PHE A 82 0.42 0.95 -5.66
C PHE A 82 1.58 1.94 -5.59
N LEU A 83 1.33 3.15 -5.11
CA LEU A 83 2.36 4.15 -4.79
C LEU A 83 2.57 4.31 -3.27
N LEU A 84 1.59 3.89 -2.47
CA LEU A 84 1.65 3.86 -1.01
C LEU A 84 0.71 2.78 -0.47
N LEU A 85 0.96 2.33 0.76
CA LEU A 85 0.11 1.38 1.47
C LEU A 85 -0.68 2.08 2.56
N HIS A 86 -1.99 1.86 2.57
CA HIS A 86 -2.88 2.31 3.64
C HIS A 86 -2.95 1.21 4.70
N LEU A 87 -2.46 1.52 5.89
CA LEU A 87 -2.45 0.58 7.01
C LEU A 87 -3.59 0.90 7.96
N ASP A 88 -4.52 -0.05 8.09
CA ASP A 88 -5.54 0.03 9.11
C ASP A 88 -4.91 -0.23 10.48
N ILE A 89 -4.99 0.80 11.32
CA ILE A 89 -4.50 0.77 12.69
C ILE A 89 -5.63 0.92 13.69
N HIS A 90 -6.90 0.81 13.31
CA HIS A 90 -8.01 0.89 14.25
C HIS A 90 -8.11 -0.34 15.17
N PRO A 91 -7.93 -1.58 14.70
CA PRO A 91 -8.12 -2.76 15.54
C PRO A 91 -7.23 -2.75 16.78
N GLU A 92 -7.77 -3.15 17.93
CA GLU A 92 -7.05 -3.08 19.22
C GLU A 92 -5.76 -3.89 19.23
N ALA A 93 -5.71 -5.02 18.52
CA ALA A 93 -4.55 -5.89 18.42
C ALA A 93 -3.35 -5.28 17.66
N VAL A 94 -3.54 -4.15 16.95
CA VAL A 94 -2.48 -3.51 16.17
C VAL A 94 -1.73 -2.50 17.04
N HIS A 95 -0.47 -2.78 17.38
CA HIS A 95 0.37 -1.91 18.20
C HIS A 95 1.65 -1.46 17.48
N THR A 96 2.02 -2.14 16.41
CA THR A 96 3.21 -1.88 15.59
C THR A 96 2.83 -1.78 14.11
N ILE A 97 3.72 -1.25 13.27
CA ILE A 97 3.49 -1.25 11.82
C ILE A 97 3.58 -2.66 11.23
N GLU A 98 4.33 -3.55 11.87
CA GLU A 98 4.41 -4.96 11.54
C GLU A 98 3.05 -5.64 11.76
N ASP A 99 2.38 -5.38 12.89
CA ASP A 99 1.01 -5.87 13.13
C ASP A 99 0.04 -5.37 12.05
N ALA A 100 0.17 -4.10 11.66
CA ALA A 100 -0.69 -3.50 10.65
C ALA A 100 -0.42 -4.08 9.24
N LEU A 101 0.83 -4.38 8.90
CA LEU A 101 1.22 -5.07 7.66
C LEU A 101 0.73 -6.53 7.64
N HIS A 102 0.81 -7.22 8.78
CA HIS A 102 0.23 -8.56 8.94
C HIS A 102 -1.29 -8.53 8.77
N LEU A 103 -1.98 -7.56 9.37
CA LEU A 103 -3.41 -7.36 9.18
C LEU A 103 -3.74 -7.05 7.71
N PHE A 104 -2.97 -6.20 7.05
CA PHE A 104 -3.13 -5.85 5.64
C PHE A 104 -3.06 -7.08 4.72
N SER A 105 -2.21 -8.06 5.06
CA SER A 105 -2.07 -9.32 4.29
C SER A 105 -2.92 -10.47 4.84
N ALA A 106 -3.65 -10.25 5.94
CA ALA A 106 -4.45 -11.28 6.58
C ALA A 106 -5.59 -11.70 5.64
N PRO A 107 -5.85 -13.01 5.50
CA PRO A 107 -6.95 -13.44 4.67
C PRO A 107 -8.31 -13.03 5.25
N GLU A 108 -9.15 -12.44 4.41
CA GLU A 108 -10.51 -12.02 4.74
C GLU A 108 -11.56 -12.88 4.03
N PHE A 109 -12.75 -12.98 4.62
CA PHE A 109 -13.90 -13.62 3.97
C PHE A 109 -14.75 -12.56 3.29
N LEU A 110 -15.08 -12.80 2.03
CA LEU A 110 -15.98 -11.95 1.27
C LEU A 110 -17.42 -12.42 1.48
N GLU A 111 -18.24 -11.58 2.11
CA GLU A 111 -19.69 -11.78 2.16
C GLU A 111 -20.33 -11.44 0.83
N GLY A 112 -21.39 -12.17 0.45
CA GLY A 112 -22.16 -11.86 -0.76
C GLY A 112 -21.47 -12.18 -2.10
N TYR A 113 -20.31 -12.86 -2.11
CA TYR A 113 -19.60 -13.16 -3.35
C TYR A 113 -20.44 -14.08 -4.26
N ARG A 114 -20.74 -13.58 -5.47
CA ARG A 114 -21.44 -14.32 -6.51
C ARG A 114 -20.43 -14.86 -7.50
N ALA A 115 -20.26 -16.19 -7.53
CA ALA A 115 -19.41 -16.83 -8.52
C ALA A 115 -20.13 -16.89 -9.88
N SER A 116 -19.45 -16.49 -10.95
CA SER A 116 -19.85 -16.77 -12.32
C SER A 116 -19.56 -18.24 -12.61
N THR A 117 -20.58 -19.09 -12.64
CA THR A 117 -20.42 -20.48 -13.10
C THR A 117 -20.87 -20.57 -14.55
N ALA A 118 -19.89 -20.68 -15.46
CA ALA A 118 -20.16 -21.19 -16.80
C ALA A 118 -20.47 -22.69 -16.69
N GLY A 119 -21.75 -23.05 -16.67
CA GLY A 119 -22.19 -24.32 -17.25
C GLY A 119 -23.04 -25.28 -16.43
N LYS A 120 -23.18 -25.18 -15.09
CA LYS A 120 -24.17 -26.00 -14.33
C LYS A 120 -24.32 -25.55 -12.87
N CYS A 121 -25.51 -25.06 -12.57
CA CYS A 121 -26.20 -25.11 -11.27
C CYS A 121 -25.43 -24.69 -10.01
N GLN A 122 -25.09 -23.40 -9.84
CA GLN A 122 -25.25 -22.74 -8.53
C GLN A 122 -25.14 -21.21 -8.67
N THR A 123 -26.28 -20.56 -8.92
CA THR A 123 -26.48 -19.12 -8.69
C THR A 123 -26.72 -18.92 -7.20
N GLY A 124 -25.65 -18.97 -6.40
CA GLY A 124 -25.71 -18.81 -4.95
C GLY A 124 -24.61 -17.89 -4.43
N VAL A 125 -24.87 -17.22 -3.32
CA VAL A 125 -23.83 -16.56 -2.53
C VAL A 125 -22.94 -17.65 -1.97
N VAL A 126 -21.65 -17.61 -2.30
CA VAL A 126 -20.66 -18.57 -1.82
C VAL A 126 -19.61 -17.85 -0.98
N THR A 127 -19.14 -18.49 0.08
CA THR A 127 -18.02 -17.95 0.86
C THR A 127 -16.76 -17.95 0.00
N ALA A 128 -16.17 -16.77 -0.18
CA ALA A 128 -14.88 -16.60 -0.84
C ALA A 128 -13.84 -16.08 0.14
N LYS A 129 -12.62 -16.60 0.03
CA LYS A 129 -11.47 -16.15 0.82
C LYS A 129 -10.59 -15.29 -0.07
N LYS A 130 -10.31 -14.06 0.35
CA LYS A 130 -9.39 -13.14 -0.32
C LYS A 130 -8.12 -13.00 0.51
N SER A 131 -6.97 -13.00 -0.14
CA SER A 131 -5.68 -12.71 0.49
C SER A 131 -4.86 -11.79 -0.39
N VAL A 132 -4.22 -10.79 0.21
CA VAL A 132 -3.36 -9.84 -0.48
C VAL A 132 -1.91 -10.07 -0.05
N LYS A 133 -0.98 -9.98 -0.99
CA LYS A 133 0.47 -10.02 -0.75
C LYS A 133 1.18 -9.02 -1.63
N ILE A 134 2.37 -8.59 -1.23
CA ILE A 134 3.23 -7.74 -2.04
C ILE A 134 3.97 -8.61 -3.06
N GLN A 135 3.76 -8.30 -4.35
CA GLN A 135 4.43 -8.97 -5.47
C GLN A 135 5.74 -8.26 -5.82
N THR A 136 5.68 -6.95 -5.97
CA THR A 136 6.82 -6.09 -6.32
C THR A 136 6.94 -5.00 -5.28
N LEU A 137 8.14 -4.83 -4.74
CA LEU A 137 8.46 -3.84 -3.71
C LEU A 137 8.87 -2.51 -4.35
N SER A 138 8.52 -1.40 -3.70
CA SER A 138 8.99 -0.06 -4.11
C SER A 138 10.36 0.25 -3.49
N LYS A 139 11.17 1.06 -4.17
CA LYS A 139 12.47 1.51 -3.62
C LYS A 139 12.26 2.35 -2.37
N ILE A 140 11.29 3.25 -2.42
CA ILE A 140 10.78 3.97 -1.26
C ILE A 140 9.36 3.49 -0.96
N MET A 141 9.16 2.86 0.19
CA MET A 141 7.86 2.43 0.67
C MET A 141 7.23 3.52 1.52
N ILE A 142 6.07 4.01 1.07
CA ILE A 142 5.26 4.96 1.81
C ILE A 142 4.16 4.20 2.56
N LEU A 143 4.17 4.30 3.88
CA LEU A 143 3.15 3.72 4.76
C LEU A 143 2.30 4.84 5.35
N HIS A 144 1.03 4.89 5.00
CA HIS A 144 0.07 5.81 5.59
C HIS A 144 -0.70 5.10 6.70
N LEU A 145 -0.54 5.58 7.93
CA LEU A 145 -1.28 5.08 9.08
C LEU A 145 -2.65 5.75 9.11
N MET A 146 -3.72 4.97 8.92
CA MET A 146 -5.09 5.47 8.80
C MET A 146 -5.61 6.00 10.15
N ARG A 147 -5.14 7.19 10.55
CA ARG A 147 -5.52 7.83 11.81
C ARG A 147 -6.84 8.59 11.73
N PHE A 148 -7.38 8.85 10.56
CA PHE A 148 -8.60 9.64 10.42
C PHE A 148 -9.76 8.75 10.04
N SER A 149 -10.89 8.94 10.73
CA SER A 149 -12.16 8.35 10.37
C SER A 149 -13.19 9.46 10.14
N TYR A 150 -14.05 9.24 9.16
CA TYR A 150 -15.13 10.15 8.78
C TYR A 150 -16.43 9.36 8.80
N GLY A 151 -17.37 9.77 9.63
CA GLY A 151 -18.67 9.11 9.77
C GLY A 151 -19.80 10.12 9.92
N SER A 152 -21.02 9.60 10.07
CA SER A 152 -22.23 10.41 10.28
C SER A 152 -22.15 11.28 11.53
N GLN A 153 -21.33 10.89 12.52
CA GLN A 153 -21.09 11.62 13.76
C GLN A 153 -19.92 12.61 13.69
N GLY A 154 -19.38 12.85 12.49
CA GLY A 154 -18.26 13.77 12.25
C GLY A 154 -16.93 13.06 11.98
N SER A 155 -15.85 13.82 12.09
CA SER A 155 -14.48 13.36 11.83
C SER A 155 -13.70 13.18 13.12
N THR A 156 -13.04 12.04 13.31
CA THR A 156 -12.22 11.80 14.50
C THR A 156 -10.79 11.39 14.13
N LYS A 157 -9.85 11.70 15.02
CA LYS A 157 -8.45 11.28 14.91
C LYS A 157 -8.13 10.21 15.95
N LEU A 158 -7.56 9.11 15.48
CA LEU A 158 -7.05 8.03 16.29
C LEU A 158 -5.69 8.42 16.90
N HIS A 159 -5.70 8.59 18.21
CA HIS A 159 -4.50 8.89 19.01
C HIS A 159 -3.79 7.64 19.54
N LYS A 160 -4.25 6.45 19.14
CA LYS A 160 -3.64 5.18 19.54
C LYS A 160 -2.14 5.18 19.17
N PRO A 161 -1.24 4.83 20.11
CA PRO A 161 0.18 4.70 19.81
C PRO A 161 0.42 3.53 18.85
N VAL A 162 1.23 3.76 17.82
CA VAL A 162 1.70 2.73 16.89
C VAL A 162 3.21 2.85 16.76
N ARG A 163 3.93 1.82 17.19
CA ARG A 163 5.40 1.79 17.14
C ARG A 163 5.88 1.42 15.75
N PHE A 164 7.04 1.94 15.39
CA PHE A 164 7.74 1.58 14.16
C PHE A 164 9.25 1.58 14.39
N PRO A 165 9.99 0.64 13.77
CA PRO A 165 11.43 0.55 13.95
C PRO A 165 12.20 1.53 13.06
N LEU A 166 13.51 1.68 13.31
CA LEU A 166 14.41 2.35 12.37
C LEU A 166 14.73 1.46 11.17
N GLU A 167 14.86 0.14 11.39
CA GLU A 167 15.02 -0.88 10.36
C GLU A 167 13.76 -1.78 10.35
N LEU A 168 13.03 -1.77 9.25
CA LEU A 168 11.88 -2.63 9.01
C LEU A 168 12.29 -3.86 8.20
N VAL A 169 12.00 -5.05 8.71
CA VAL A 169 12.21 -6.31 8.00
C VAL A 169 10.87 -6.87 7.56
N LEU A 170 10.63 -6.88 6.25
CA LEU A 170 9.43 -7.49 5.68
C LEU A 170 9.58 -9.01 5.66
N GLY A 171 8.74 -9.68 6.43
CA GLY A 171 8.70 -11.13 6.47
C GLY A 171 8.13 -11.74 5.18
N ARG A 172 8.56 -12.98 4.90
CA ARG A 172 8.19 -13.74 3.68
C ARG A 172 6.68 -13.95 3.53
N GLU A 173 5.95 -13.94 4.62
CA GLU A 173 4.50 -14.11 4.64
C GLU A 173 3.76 -12.95 3.96
N LEU A 174 4.34 -11.74 3.99
CA LEU A 174 3.83 -10.55 3.30
C LEU A 174 4.14 -10.57 1.79
N LEU A 175 5.10 -11.36 1.36
CA LEU A 175 5.61 -11.38 -0.03
C LEU A 175 5.04 -12.57 -0.83
N VAL A 176 4.90 -12.38 -2.15
CA VAL A 176 4.58 -13.46 -3.10
C VAL A 176 5.80 -14.36 -3.32
N SER A 177 6.99 -13.76 -3.41
CA SER A 177 8.25 -14.47 -3.60
C SER A 177 8.65 -15.27 -2.36
N SER A 178 9.13 -16.49 -2.56
CA SER A 178 9.64 -17.37 -1.50
C SER A 178 11.15 -17.18 -1.23
N SER A 179 11.70 -16.01 -1.56
CA SER A 179 13.06 -15.61 -1.16
C SER A 179 13.31 -15.95 0.31
N THR A 180 14.43 -16.63 0.59
CA THR A 180 14.83 -17.03 1.95
C THR A 180 15.18 -15.84 2.83
N GLU A 181 15.55 -14.71 2.21
CA GLU A 181 15.89 -13.47 2.88
C GLU A 181 14.68 -12.53 2.85
N GLY A 182 14.28 -12.06 4.04
CA GLY A 182 13.36 -10.94 4.19
C GLY A 182 13.91 -9.69 3.51
N ARG A 183 13.06 -8.72 3.24
CA ARG A 183 13.46 -7.47 2.57
C ARG A 183 13.59 -6.37 3.62
N LYS A 184 14.75 -5.74 3.66
CA LYS A 184 15.09 -4.73 4.66
C LYS A 184 14.80 -3.34 4.11
N TYR A 185 14.34 -2.49 5.01
CA TYR A 185 14.07 -1.09 4.76
C TYR A 185 14.56 -0.26 5.94
N GLU A 186 15.11 0.92 5.67
CA GLU A 186 15.47 1.89 6.69
C GLU A 186 14.51 3.08 6.67
N LEU A 187 14.11 3.55 7.85
CA LEU A 187 13.29 4.74 7.98
C LEU A 187 14.13 5.98 7.61
N VAL A 188 13.64 6.72 6.63
CA VAL A 188 14.30 7.93 6.11
C VAL A 188 13.50 9.20 6.35
N ALA A 189 12.18 9.11 6.51
CA ALA A 189 11.36 10.25 6.90
C ALA A 189 10.06 9.84 7.61
N THR A 190 9.51 10.76 8.40
CA THR A 190 8.17 10.69 8.98
C THR A 190 7.43 11.99 8.74
N ILE A 191 6.11 11.92 8.60
CA ILE A 191 5.21 13.07 8.66
C ILE A 191 4.31 12.87 9.86
N THR A 192 4.12 13.94 10.63
CA THR A 192 3.31 13.93 11.85
C THR A 192 2.25 15.00 11.77
N HIS A 193 1.00 14.60 11.98
CA HIS A 193 -0.10 15.52 12.20
C HIS A 193 -0.22 15.80 13.70
N HIS A 194 -0.14 17.06 14.10
CA HIS A 194 -0.40 17.58 15.45
C HIS A 194 -1.82 18.11 15.51
N GLY A 195 -2.51 17.93 16.64
CA GLY A 195 -3.91 18.35 16.79
C GLY A 195 -4.84 17.16 17.07
N ARG A 196 -6.05 17.48 17.55
CA ARG A 196 -7.06 16.50 17.98
C ARG A 196 -8.06 16.10 16.89
N GLU A 197 -8.24 16.94 15.88
CA GLU A 197 -9.27 16.76 14.85
C GLU A 197 -8.61 16.58 13.49
N PRO A 198 -9.15 15.75 12.57
CA PRO A 198 -8.61 15.63 11.22
C PRO A 198 -8.64 16.93 10.41
N SER A 199 -9.60 17.81 10.70
CA SER A 199 -9.84 19.07 9.98
C SER A 199 -8.99 20.24 10.48
N LYS A 200 -8.35 20.11 11.65
CA LYS A 200 -7.58 21.18 12.29
C LYS A 200 -6.33 20.61 12.95
N GLY A 201 -5.20 21.15 12.55
CA GLY A 201 -3.93 20.75 13.12
C GLY A 201 -2.76 21.38 12.41
N HIS A 202 -1.61 20.77 12.61
CA HIS A 202 -0.33 21.24 12.11
C HIS A 202 0.50 20.04 11.64
N TYR A 203 1.23 20.16 10.54
CA TYR A 203 2.07 19.08 10.05
C TYR A 203 3.54 19.42 10.22
N THR A 204 4.31 18.48 10.74
CA THR A 204 5.78 18.55 10.75
C THR A 204 6.35 17.33 10.06
N ALA A 205 7.55 17.47 9.50
CA ALA A 205 8.28 16.36 8.90
C ALA A 205 9.61 16.14 9.61
N ASP A 206 9.95 14.90 9.89
CA ASP A 206 11.29 14.52 10.32
C ASP A 206 11.98 13.79 9.16
N ALA A 207 13.20 14.19 8.80
CA ALA A 207 13.96 13.54 7.73
C ALA A 207 15.39 13.23 8.16
N ARG A 208 15.89 12.08 7.71
CA ARG A 208 17.24 11.59 7.97
C ARG A 208 18.19 12.07 6.88
N TYR A 209 19.28 12.69 7.29
CA TYR A 209 20.34 13.11 6.38
C TYR A 209 21.34 11.95 6.14
N PRO A 210 22.13 11.96 5.04
CA PRO A 210 23.08 10.88 4.74
C PRO A 210 24.13 10.62 5.82
N ASN A 211 24.44 11.62 6.66
CA ASN A 211 25.34 11.47 7.81
C ASN A 211 24.66 10.82 9.04
N GLY A 212 23.40 10.40 8.91
CA GLY A 212 22.59 9.79 9.98
C GLY A 212 21.88 10.77 10.91
N GLN A 213 22.10 12.09 10.77
CA GLN A 213 21.44 13.10 11.58
C GLN A 213 19.96 13.27 11.20
N TRP A 214 19.09 13.41 12.19
CA TRP A 214 17.69 13.72 11.97
C TRP A 214 17.41 15.22 12.11
N LEU A 215 16.63 15.76 11.19
CA LEU A 215 16.16 17.13 11.18
C LEU A 215 14.64 17.15 11.20
N ARG A 216 14.06 17.97 12.10
CA ARG A 216 12.64 18.31 12.11
C ARG A 216 12.43 19.61 11.35
N PHE A 217 11.54 19.54 10.37
CA PHE A 217 11.03 20.64 9.57
C PHE A 217 9.65 21.02 10.11
N ASP A 218 9.56 22.21 10.66
CA ASP A 218 8.36 22.81 11.23
C ASP A 218 8.19 24.20 10.60
N ASP A 219 7.48 24.24 9.48
CA ASP A 219 7.38 25.39 8.58
C ASP A 219 8.75 25.97 8.20
N ALA A 220 9.04 27.20 8.64
CA ALA A 220 10.32 27.87 8.40
C ALA A 220 11.43 27.46 9.38
N SER A 221 11.12 26.66 10.40
CA SER A 221 12.04 26.22 11.43
C SER A 221 12.62 24.84 11.11
N VAL A 222 13.95 24.73 11.17
CA VAL A 222 14.67 23.47 11.00
C VAL A 222 15.51 23.21 12.25
N THR A 223 15.27 22.08 12.91
CA THR A 223 15.95 21.74 14.17
C THR A 223 16.49 20.33 14.15
N ALA A 224 17.70 20.14 14.70
CA ALA A 224 18.25 18.80 14.88
C ALA A 224 17.51 18.07 16.02
N ILE A 225 17.15 16.82 15.78
CA ILE A 225 16.48 15.96 16.76
C ILE A 225 17.18 14.60 16.86
N GLY A 226 17.04 13.94 18.01
CA GLY A 226 17.56 12.59 18.19
C GLY A 226 16.60 11.52 17.66
N THR A 227 17.13 10.35 17.29
CA THR A 227 16.35 9.21 16.78
C THR A 227 15.19 8.83 17.70
N SER A 228 15.35 8.92 19.02
CA SER A 228 14.27 8.63 19.97
C SER A 228 13.07 9.57 19.87
N LYS A 229 13.27 10.82 19.40
CA LYS A 229 12.18 11.77 19.14
C LYS A 229 11.49 11.52 17.80
N VAL A 230 12.18 10.88 16.85
CA VAL A 230 11.66 10.50 15.53
C VAL A 230 10.81 9.25 15.63
N LEU A 231 11.26 8.27 16.41
CA LEU A 231 10.54 7.03 16.71
C LEU A 231 9.40 7.26 17.72
N HIS A 232 8.58 8.28 17.48
CA HIS A 232 7.45 8.64 18.32
C HIS A 232 6.16 7.96 17.84
N ASP A 233 5.28 7.57 18.76
CA ASP A 233 4.14 6.68 18.45
C ASP A 233 2.97 7.33 17.67
N GLN A 234 3.11 8.59 17.26
CA GLN A 234 2.05 9.41 16.62
C GLN A 234 2.35 9.79 15.17
N ALA A 235 3.33 9.16 14.52
CA ALA A 235 3.58 9.37 13.10
C ALA A 235 2.32 9.12 12.27
N TYR A 236 2.13 9.89 11.21
CA TYR A 236 0.99 9.82 10.30
C TYR A 236 1.37 9.13 8.98
N VAL A 237 2.54 9.47 8.42
CA VAL A 237 3.11 8.81 7.25
C VAL A 237 4.56 8.44 7.55
N LEU A 238 4.99 7.27 7.11
CA LEU A 238 6.36 6.78 7.23
C LEU A 238 6.93 6.54 5.83
N PHE A 239 8.20 6.90 5.66
CA PHE A 239 8.96 6.68 4.43
C PHE A 239 10.14 5.77 4.75
N TYR A 240 10.16 4.63 4.08
CA TYR A 240 11.15 3.59 4.24
C TYR A 240 11.91 3.40 2.93
N GLU A 241 13.24 3.46 2.97
CA GLU A 241 14.11 3.20 1.81
C GLU A 241 14.64 1.78 1.86
N GLN A 242 14.56 1.07 0.74
CA GLN A 242 15.04 -0.30 0.63
C GLN A 242 16.57 -0.36 0.73
N THR A 243 17.09 -1.25 1.58
CA THR A 243 18.55 -1.49 1.74
C THR A 243 19.02 -2.79 1.09
#